data_AF-D4Z5N1-F1
#
_entry.id   AF-D4Z5N1-F1
#
_cell.length_a   1.000
_cell.length_b   1.000
_cell.length_c   1.000
_cell.angle_alpha   90.00
_cell.angle_beta   90.00
_cell.angle_gamma   90.00
#
_symmetry.space_group_name_H-M   'P 1'
#
loop_
_entity.id
_entity.type
_entity.pdbx_description
1 polymer ?
#
loop_
_entity_poly.entity_id
_entity_poly.type
_entity_poly.pdbx_seq_one_letter_code
_entity_poly.pdbx_strand_id
1 'polypeptide(L)'
;MKGEVARRQRVLRVRHVQHAMAVAETARARDEAEGIARNAQRLRNVRNDLFTGQGVATGANFAAMQELAGRLEQAGRQLDGALYDARRKVEAKEGLSLAANRDREIAVKLKDRARADLEEWRENKLAALPRYRRMQRTGDV
;
A
#
# COMPACT_ATOMS: atom_id res chain seq x y z
N MET A 1 19.89 16.37 -23.42
CA MET A 1 18.49 16.82 -23.19
C MET A 1 17.44 15.77 -23.56
N LYS A 2 17.19 15.42 -24.85
CA LYS A 2 16.16 14.42 -25.22
C LYS A 2 16.38 13.03 -24.56
N GLY A 3 17.62 12.55 -24.53
CA GLY A 3 17.96 11.27 -23.89
C GLY A 3 17.71 11.25 -22.37
N GLU A 4 17.91 12.39 -21.70
CA GLU A 4 17.67 12.50 -20.25
C GLU A 4 16.17 12.41 -19.93
N VAL A 5 15.31 13.08 -20.73
CA VAL A 5 13.85 12.95 -20.60
C VAL A 5 13.41 11.49 -20.77
N ALA A 6 13.92 10.80 -21.79
CA ALA A 6 13.60 9.39 -22.03
C ALA A 6 14.07 8.48 -20.87
N ARG A 7 15.25 8.76 -20.29
CA ARG A 7 15.76 8.05 -19.11
C ARG A 7 14.85 8.26 -17.90
N ARG A 8 14.47 9.51 -17.59
CA ARG A 8 13.56 9.84 -16.48
C ARG A 8 12.18 9.21 -16.67
N GLN A 9 11.66 9.16 -17.90
CA GLN A 9 10.41 8.48 -18.21
C GLN A 9 10.50 6.97 -17.94
N ARG A 10 11.61 6.30 -18.28
CA ARG A 10 11.83 4.88 -17.96
C ARG A 10 11.83 4.65 -16.45
N VAL A 11 12.55 5.48 -15.69
CA VAL A 11 12.58 5.41 -14.22
C VAL A 11 11.18 5.59 -13.63
N LEU A 12 10.41 6.57 -14.13
CA LEU A 12 9.04 6.81 -13.66
C LEU A 12 8.13 5.60 -13.89
N ARG A 13 8.27 4.88 -15.01
CA ARG A 13 7.50 3.65 -15.26
C ARG A 13 7.81 2.58 -14.21
N VAL A 14 9.09 2.37 -13.91
CA VAL A 14 9.51 1.42 -12.86
C VAL A 14 8.95 1.83 -11.49
N ARG A 15 9.02 3.13 -11.14
CA ARG A 15 8.45 3.63 -9.88
C ARG A 15 6.94 3.46 -9.79
N HIS A 16 6.21 3.59 -10.89
CA HIS A 16 4.77 3.29 -10.92
C HIS A 16 4.49 1.83 -10.58
N VAL A 17 5.22 0.89 -11.18
CA VAL A 17 5.05 -0.54 -10.92
C VAL A 17 5.39 -0.86 -9.47
N GLN A 18 6.51 -0.34 -8.95
CA GLN A 18 6.93 -0.55 -7.56
C GLN A 18 5.90 0.00 -6.55
N HIS A 19 5.35 1.19 -6.80
CA HIS A 19 4.29 1.74 -5.98
C HIS A 19 3.03 0.85 -6.04
N ALA A 20 2.60 0.42 -7.22
CA ALA A 20 1.44 -0.46 -7.37
C ALA A 20 1.63 -1.80 -6.65
N MET A 21 2.84 -2.38 -6.72
CA MET A 21 3.18 -3.60 -5.97
C MET A 21 3.12 -3.37 -4.46
N ALA A 22 3.68 -2.27 -3.96
CA ALA A 22 3.66 -1.96 -2.52
C ALA A 22 2.24 -1.73 -2.00
N VAL A 23 1.37 -1.08 -2.78
CA VAL A 23 -0.06 -0.92 -2.47
C VAL A 23 -0.76 -2.29 -2.42
N ALA A 24 -0.51 -3.15 -3.41
CA ALA A 24 -1.10 -4.49 -3.45
C ALA A 24 -0.65 -5.37 -2.28
N GLU A 25 0.63 -5.31 -1.90
CA GLU A 25 1.15 -6.02 -0.72
C GLU A 25 0.53 -5.50 0.58
N THR A 26 0.32 -4.20 0.69
CA THR A 26 -0.35 -3.58 1.85
C THR A 26 -1.79 -4.05 1.95
N ALA A 27 -2.52 -4.08 0.83
CA ALA A 27 -3.89 -4.59 0.79
C ALA A 27 -3.96 -6.06 1.24
N ARG A 28 -3.08 -6.93 0.73
CA ARG A 28 -3.01 -8.33 1.16
C ARG A 28 -2.72 -8.49 2.66
N ALA A 29 -1.83 -7.67 3.21
CA ALA A 29 -1.54 -7.71 4.64
C ALA A 29 -2.75 -7.29 5.48
N ARG A 30 -3.53 -6.30 5.02
CA ARG A 30 -4.78 -5.89 5.67
C ARG A 30 -5.82 -7.00 5.61
N ASP A 31 -6.01 -7.61 4.45
CA ASP A 31 -6.96 -8.74 4.28
C ASP A 31 -6.63 -9.91 5.22
N GLU A 32 -5.34 -10.22 5.38
CA GLU A 32 -4.85 -11.24 6.32
C GLU A 32 -5.20 -10.88 7.78
N ALA A 33 -4.88 -9.66 8.20
CA ALA A 33 -5.18 -9.18 9.56
C ALA A 33 -6.69 -9.17 9.85
N GLU A 34 -7.51 -8.76 8.88
CA GLU A 34 -8.96 -8.81 9.00
C GLU A 34 -9.50 -10.24 9.05
N GLY A 35 -8.91 -11.16 8.28
CA GLY A 35 -9.24 -12.58 8.33
C GLY A 35 -9.03 -13.17 9.71
N ILE A 36 -7.89 -12.86 10.34
CA ILE A 36 -7.58 -13.26 11.72
C ILE A 36 -8.57 -12.63 12.70
N ALA A 37 -8.85 -11.33 12.57
CA ALA A 37 -9.81 -10.64 13.44
C ALA A 37 -11.21 -11.25 13.37
N ARG A 38 -11.70 -11.58 12.16
CA ARG A 38 -12.99 -12.27 11.97
C ARG A 38 -12.99 -13.65 12.61
N ASN A 39 -11.90 -14.40 12.52
CA ASN A 39 -11.79 -15.71 13.16
C ASN A 39 -11.77 -15.61 14.68
N ALA A 40 -11.04 -14.64 15.24
CA ALA A 40 -11.04 -14.37 16.69
C ALA A 40 -12.45 -14.02 17.18
N GLN A 41 -13.19 -13.19 16.44
CA GLN A 41 -14.56 -12.86 16.79
C GLN A 41 -15.50 -14.07 16.71
N ARG A 42 -15.40 -14.88 15.65
CA ARG A 42 -16.19 -16.12 15.52
C ARG A 42 -15.96 -17.07 16.69
N LEU A 43 -14.70 -17.23 17.10
CA LEU A 43 -14.33 -18.09 18.22
C LEU A 43 -14.87 -17.56 19.57
N ARG A 44 -14.88 -16.23 19.78
CA ARG A 44 -15.54 -15.62 20.95
C ARG A 44 -17.03 -15.88 20.97
N ASN A 45 -17.70 -15.80 19.82
CA ASN A 45 -19.13 -16.09 19.72
C ASN A 45 -19.41 -17.57 20.08
N VAL A 46 -18.69 -18.52 19.47
CA VAL A 46 -18.83 -19.96 19.78
C VAL A 46 -18.63 -20.24 21.27
N ARG A 47 -17.65 -19.59 21.92
CA ARG A 47 -17.43 -19.73 23.35
C ARG A 47 -18.61 -19.19 24.18
N ASN A 48 -19.16 -18.04 23.79
CA ASN A 48 -20.30 -17.44 24.50
C ASN A 48 -21.56 -18.32 24.37
N ASP A 49 -21.76 -18.93 23.19
CA ASP A 49 -22.91 -19.79 22.91
C ASP A 49 -22.81 -21.16 23.61
N LEU A 50 -21.61 -21.56 24.04
CA LEU A 50 -21.34 -22.87 24.62
C LEU A 50 -22.18 -23.17 25.88
N PHE A 51 -22.51 -22.12 26.64
CA PHE A 51 -23.24 -22.23 27.91
C PHE A 51 -24.69 -21.71 27.85
N THR A 52 -25.15 -21.23 26.69
CA THR A 52 -26.52 -20.71 26.54
C THR A 52 -27.55 -21.80 26.19
N GLY A 53 -27.11 -23.00 25.84
CA GLY A 53 -28.01 -24.13 25.54
C GLY A 53 -28.69 -24.70 26.78
N GLN A 54 -29.98 -24.40 26.98
CA GLN A 54 -30.81 -25.02 28.01
C GLN A 54 -31.18 -26.45 27.62
N GLY A 55 -30.38 -27.43 28.05
CA GLY A 55 -30.69 -28.85 27.97
C GLY A 55 -30.10 -29.59 29.17
N VAL A 56 -30.76 -30.66 29.62
CA VAL A 56 -30.39 -31.44 30.82
C VAL A 56 -28.91 -31.82 30.78
N ALA A 57 -28.07 -31.06 31.47
CA ALA A 57 -26.63 -31.26 31.50
C ALA A 57 -26.31 -32.40 32.45
N THR A 58 -25.99 -33.57 31.91
CA THR A 58 -25.32 -34.61 32.69
C THR A 58 -23.92 -34.12 33.08
N GLY A 59 -23.37 -34.59 34.21
CA GLY A 59 -22.03 -34.18 34.66
C GLY A 59 -20.94 -34.43 33.61
N ALA A 60 -21.08 -35.48 32.79
CA ALA A 60 -20.18 -35.77 31.67
C ALA A 60 -20.26 -34.71 30.56
N ASN A 61 -21.45 -34.21 30.22
CA ASN A 61 -21.63 -33.16 29.22
C ASN A 61 -21.01 -31.84 29.69
N PHE A 62 -21.15 -31.52 31.00
CA PHE A 62 -20.54 -30.34 31.58
C PHE A 62 -19.00 -30.38 31.56
N ALA A 63 -18.41 -31.53 31.88
CA ALA A 63 -16.96 -31.71 31.80
C ALA A 63 -16.42 -31.51 30.37
N ALA A 64 -17.12 -32.07 29.37
CA ALA A 64 -16.78 -31.88 27.96
C ALA A 64 -16.90 -30.40 27.51
N MET A 65 -17.93 -29.69 27.99
CA MET A 65 -18.08 -28.25 27.74
C MET A 65 -16.94 -27.44 28.36
N GLN A 66 -16.50 -27.76 29.58
CA GLN A 66 -15.36 -27.07 30.19
C GLN A 66 -14.05 -27.31 29.42
N GLU A 67 -13.81 -28.54 28.99
CA GLU A 67 -12.62 -28.85 28.18
C GLU A 67 -12.64 -28.07 26.85
N LEU A 68 -13.79 -28.05 26.16
CA LEU A 68 -13.96 -27.30 24.93
C LEU A 68 -13.80 -25.79 25.16
N ALA A 69 -14.35 -25.24 26.24
CA ALA A 69 -14.16 -23.84 26.62
C ALA A 69 -12.68 -23.50 26.80
N GLY A 70 -11.90 -24.37 27.49
CA GLY A 70 -10.47 -24.20 27.67
C GLY A 70 -9.68 -24.24 26.35
N ARG A 71 -10.02 -25.18 25.44
CA ARG A 71 -9.43 -25.25 24.09
C ARG A 71 -9.74 -23.99 23.27
N LEU A 72 -10.99 -23.51 23.32
CA LEU A 72 -11.40 -22.27 22.66
C LEU A 72 -10.64 -21.08 23.23
N GLU A 73 -10.46 -20.99 24.55
CA GLU A 73 -9.71 -19.90 25.17
C GLU A 73 -8.23 -19.89 24.74
N GLN A 74 -7.60 -21.06 24.69
CA GLN A 74 -6.23 -21.20 24.21
C GLN A 74 -6.09 -20.78 22.74
N ALA A 75 -7.00 -21.25 21.87
CA ALA A 75 -7.04 -20.84 20.47
C ALA A 75 -7.31 -19.32 20.32
N GLY A 76 -8.14 -18.75 21.18
CA GLY A 76 -8.38 -17.30 21.25
C GLY A 76 -7.10 -16.51 21.52
N ARG A 77 -6.31 -16.92 22.53
CA ARG A 77 -5.01 -16.29 22.82
C ARG A 77 -4.02 -16.40 21.65
N GLN A 78 -3.99 -17.54 20.97
CA GLN A 78 -3.15 -17.71 19.78
C GLN A 78 -3.57 -16.76 18.65
N LEU A 79 -4.88 -16.59 18.42
CA LEU A 79 -5.39 -15.65 17.44
C LEU A 79 -5.12 -14.19 17.82
N ASP A 80 -5.18 -13.84 19.10
CA ASP A 80 -4.83 -12.50 19.58
C ASP A 80 -3.34 -12.19 19.33
N GLY A 81 -2.45 -13.15 19.57
CA GLY A 81 -1.03 -13.04 19.22
C GLY A 81 -0.79 -12.92 17.71
N ALA A 82 -1.43 -13.78 16.91
CA ALA A 82 -1.35 -13.71 15.45
C ALA A 82 -1.90 -12.39 14.90
N LEU A 83 -2.97 -11.85 15.50
CA LEU A 83 -3.54 -10.55 15.12
C LEU A 83 -2.58 -9.40 15.42
N TYR A 84 -1.89 -9.45 16.56
CA TYR A 84 -0.85 -8.48 16.89
C TYR A 84 0.27 -8.47 15.83
N ASP A 85 0.80 -9.64 15.49
CA ASP A 85 1.84 -9.77 14.48
C ASP A 85 1.36 -9.33 13.08
N ALA A 86 0.13 -9.69 12.71
CA ALA A 86 -0.46 -9.29 11.44
C ALA A 86 -0.65 -7.77 11.35
N ARG A 87 -1.09 -7.11 12.43
CA ARG A 87 -1.19 -5.64 12.48
C ARG A 87 0.17 -4.96 12.34
N ARG A 88 1.19 -5.47 13.02
CA ARG A 88 2.57 -4.98 12.87
C ARG A 88 3.08 -5.13 11.43
N LYS A 89 2.72 -6.23 10.76
CA LYS A 89 3.03 -6.45 9.34
C LYS A 89 2.31 -5.44 8.44
N VAL A 90 1.04 -5.12 8.72
CA VAL A 90 0.30 -4.06 8.02
C VAL A 90 1.02 -2.72 8.13
N GLU A 91 1.37 -2.30 9.34
CA GLU A 91 2.10 -1.04 9.58
C GLU A 91 3.41 -0.97 8.79
N ALA A 92 4.19 -2.06 8.80
CA ALA A 92 5.43 -2.14 8.03
C ALA A 92 5.19 -2.00 6.52
N LYS A 93 4.15 -2.65 5.97
CA LYS A 93 3.80 -2.56 4.55
C LYS A 93 3.26 -1.19 4.16
N GLU A 94 2.47 -0.55 5.03
CA GLU A 94 2.02 0.82 4.85
C GLU A 94 3.19 1.80 4.77
N GLY A 95 4.18 1.66 5.66
CA GLY A 95 5.41 2.44 5.61
C GLY A 95 6.16 2.29 4.28
N LEU A 96 6.28 1.07 3.77
CA LEU A 96 6.90 0.81 2.46
C LEU A 96 6.08 1.40 1.31
N SER A 97 4.75 1.32 1.36
CA SER A 97 3.87 1.91 0.36
C SER A 97 4.00 3.44 0.31
N LEU A 98 4.09 4.10 1.47
CA LEU A 98 4.32 5.53 1.57
C LEU A 98 5.67 5.93 0.98
N ALA A 99 6.73 5.19 1.32
CA ALA A 99 8.06 5.42 0.74
C ALA A 99 8.06 5.24 -0.79
N ALA A 100 7.41 4.19 -1.29
CA ALA A 100 7.30 3.95 -2.73
C ALA A 100 6.50 5.05 -3.45
N ASN A 101 5.44 5.60 -2.83
CA ASN A 101 4.72 6.73 -3.40
C ASN A 101 5.59 7.98 -3.46
N ARG A 102 6.34 8.27 -2.38
CA ARG A 102 7.27 9.40 -2.34
C ARG A 102 8.32 9.30 -3.46
N ASP A 103 8.90 8.12 -3.67
CA ASP A 103 9.85 7.89 -4.76
C ASP A 103 9.22 8.09 -6.14
N ARG A 104 7.97 7.65 -6.32
CA ARG A 104 7.19 7.88 -7.54
C ARG A 104 6.98 9.37 -7.79
N GLU A 105 6.56 10.12 -6.78
CA GLU A 105 6.34 11.58 -6.88
C GLU A 105 7.63 12.33 -7.22
N ILE A 106 8.75 11.95 -6.59
CA ILE A 106 10.06 12.51 -6.92
C ILE A 106 10.38 12.22 -8.39
N ALA A 107 10.17 10.99 -8.87
CA ALA A 107 10.41 10.63 -10.26
C ALA A 107 9.53 11.42 -11.24
N VAL A 108 8.28 11.73 -10.88
CA VAL A 108 7.39 12.61 -11.67
C VAL A 108 8.00 14.00 -11.78
N LYS A 109 8.30 14.64 -10.65
CA LYS A 109 8.89 16.01 -10.60
C LYS A 109 10.19 16.10 -11.40
N LEU A 110 11.03 15.07 -11.30
CA LEU A 110 12.28 14.99 -12.03
C LEU A 110 12.10 14.83 -13.55
N LYS A 111 11.09 14.07 -13.99
CA LYS A 111 10.74 13.95 -15.42
C LYS A 111 10.19 15.26 -15.96
N ASP A 112 9.36 15.95 -15.19
CA ASP A 112 8.78 17.24 -15.59
C ASP A 112 9.85 18.33 -15.68
N ARG A 113 10.77 18.40 -14.71
CA ARG A 113 11.93 19.30 -14.78
C ARG A 113 12.78 19.05 -16.03
N ALA A 114 13.15 17.79 -16.29
CA ALA A 114 13.95 17.45 -17.48
C ALA A 114 13.24 17.83 -18.80
N ARG A 115 11.90 17.82 -18.82
CA ARG A 115 11.11 18.27 -19.96
C ARG A 115 11.16 19.80 -20.11
N ALA A 116 10.97 20.54 -19.02
CA ALA A 116 11.10 22.00 -19.02
C ALA A 116 12.49 22.44 -19.49
N ASP A 117 13.56 21.83 -18.97
CA ASP A 117 14.94 22.15 -19.39
C ASP A 117 15.18 21.87 -20.89
N LEU A 118 14.53 20.85 -21.45
CA LEU A 118 14.59 20.53 -22.87
C LEU A 118 13.83 21.55 -23.73
N GLU A 119 12.69 22.04 -23.24
CA GLU A 119 11.88 23.08 -23.91
C GLU A 119 12.64 24.41 -23.91
N GLU A 120 13.17 24.83 -22.76
CA GLU A 120 14.02 26.02 -22.63
C GLU A 120 15.26 25.94 -23.55
N TRP A 121 15.95 24.80 -23.59
CA TRP A 121 17.09 24.61 -24.49
C TRP A 121 16.69 24.76 -25.97
N ARG A 122 15.49 24.31 -26.37
CA ARG A 122 14.99 24.48 -27.74
C ARG A 122 14.67 25.94 -28.04
N GLU A 123 14.04 26.63 -27.12
CA GLU A 123 13.72 28.06 -27.25
C GLU A 123 15.00 28.90 -27.38
N ASN A 124 15.99 28.65 -26.51
CA ASN A 124 17.30 29.31 -26.58
C ASN A 124 18.02 29.03 -27.91
N LYS A 125 17.95 27.79 -28.41
CA LYS A 125 18.49 27.43 -29.73
C LYS A 125 17.79 28.17 -30.87
N LEU A 126 16.47 28.34 -30.81
CA LEU A 126 15.70 29.08 -31.81
C LEU A 126 15.99 30.59 -31.76
N ALA A 127 16.03 31.18 -30.57
CA ALA A 127 16.36 32.59 -30.35
C ALA A 127 17.77 32.97 -30.83
N ALA A 128 18.72 32.02 -30.80
CA ALA A 128 20.07 32.21 -31.32
C ALA A 128 20.14 32.25 -32.86
N LEU A 129 19.09 31.84 -33.59
CA LEU A 129 19.09 31.85 -35.06
C LEU A 129 18.91 33.28 -35.61
N PRO A 130 19.80 33.75 -36.51
CA PRO A 130 19.73 35.11 -37.06
C PRO A 130 18.42 35.44 -37.80
N ARG A 131 17.78 34.45 -38.43
CA ARG A 131 16.49 34.62 -39.13
C ARG A 131 15.34 34.78 -38.14
N TYR A 132 15.36 34.04 -37.03
CA TYR A 132 14.35 34.13 -35.98
C TYR A 132 14.44 35.47 -35.23
N ARG A 133 15.66 35.94 -34.95
CA ARG A 133 15.91 37.28 -34.39
C ARG A 133 15.41 38.40 -35.31
N ARG A 134 15.56 38.25 -36.63
CA ARG A 134 14.98 39.20 -37.61
C ARG A 134 13.45 39.14 -37.62
N MET A 135 12.86 37.95 -37.63
CA MET A 135 11.41 37.76 -37.63
C MET A 135 10.73 38.36 -36.38
N GLN A 136 11.28 38.15 -35.18
CA GLN A 136 10.79 38.82 -33.96
C GLN A 136 10.89 40.35 -34.06
N ARG A 137 12.00 40.88 -34.59
CA ARG A 137 12.23 42.32 -34.73
C ARG A 137 11.36 43.01 -35.79
N THR A 138 10.73 42.25 -36.69
CA THR A 138 9.86 42.77 -37.76
C THR A 138 8.37 42.52 -37.48
N GLY A 139 8.03 41.74 -36.45
CA GLY A 139 6.65 41.40 -36.06
C GLY A 139 6.06 42.24 -34.92
N ASP A 140 6.81 43.21 -34.39
CA ASP A 140 6.36 44.24 -33.43
C ASP A 140 5.92 45.52 -34.17
N VAL A 141 5.01 45.41 -35.14
CA VAL A 141 4.29 46.54 -35.77
C VAL A 141 2.81 46.24 -35.82
#